data_AF-A0AAD0W4A3-F1
#
_entry.id   AF-A0AAD0W4A3-F1
#
_cell.length_a   1.000
_cell.length_b   1.000
_cell.length_c   1.000
_cell.angle_alpha   90.00
_cell.angle_beta   90.00
_cell.angle_gamma   90.00
#
_symmetry.space_group_name_H-M   'P 1'
#
loop_
_entity.id
_entity.type
_entity.pdbx_description
1 polymer ?
#
loop_
_entity_poly.entity_id
_entity_poly.type
_entity_poly.pdbx_seq_one_letter_code
_entity_poly.pdbx_strand_id
1 'polypeptide(L)' 'MQFESFSEFLAMGGYGFYVWLSFGSCALILAGILVGSIMDGKKLKQAVKAQMAREARIKKAKEESRA' A
#
# COMPACT_ATOMS: atom_id res chain seq x y z
N MET A 1 -36.64 -20.83 -0.69
CA MET A 1 -35.97 -19.57 -1.06
C MET A 1 -34.62 -19.95 -1.67
N GLN A 2 -34.08 -19.25 -2.69
CA GLN A 2 -32.91 -19.78 -3.43
C GLN A 2 -31.58 -19.73 -2.66
N PHE A 3 -31.55 -19.05 -1.51
CA PHE A 3 -30.43 -19.05 -0.56
C PHE A 3 -31.04 -19.05 0.84
N GLU A 4 -31.19 -20.23 1.44
CA GLU A 4 -31.81 -20.37 2.77
C GLU A 4 -30.84 -19.97 3.90
N SER A 5 -29.56 -19.76 3.60
CA SER A 5 -28.56 -19.32 4.59
C SER A 5 -27.34 -18.61 3.97
N PHE A 6 -26.65 -17.81 4.78
CA PHE A 6 -25.36 -17.19 4.44
C PHE A 6 -24.30 -18.26 4.08
N SER A 7 -24.42 -19.46 4.65
CA SER A 7 -23.54 -20.60 4.36
C SER A 7 -23.74 -21.15 2.95
N GLU A 8 -24.98 -21.20 2.45
CA GLU A 8 -25.29 -21.63 1.07
C GLU A 8 -24.76 -20.63 0.04
N PHE A 9 -24.77 -19.34 0.39
CA PHE A 9 -24.18 -18.30 -0.46
C PHE A 9 -22.64 -18.42 -0.54
N LEU A 10 -22.00 -18.81 0.56
CA LEU A 10 -20.55 -19.05 0.59
C LEU A 10 -20.15 -20.39 -0.05
N ALA A 11 -21.02 -21.40 0.05
CA ALA A 11 -20.79 -22.71 -0.53
C ALA A 11 -21.18 -22.80 -2.02
N MET A 12 -22.13 -21.98 -2.50
CA MET A 12 -22.73 -22.02 -3.85
C MET A 12 -22.81 -23.44 -4.41
N GLY A 13 -23.48 -24.35 -3.68
CA GLY A 13 -23.67 -25.74 -4.12
C GLY A 13 -22.36 -26.54 -4.36
N GLY A 14 -21.26 -26.15 -3.72
CA GLY A 14 -19.93 -26.78 -3.84
C GLY A 14 -18.89 -25.97 -4.62
N TYR A 15 -19.29 -24.89 -5.32
CA TYR A 15 -18.37 -24.08 -6.15
C TYR A 15 -17.86 -22.81 -5.47
N GLY A 16 -18.45 -22.42 -4.34
CA GLY A 16 -18.10 -21.17 -3.68
C GLY A 16 -16.63 -21.09 -3.26
N PHE A 17 -16.00 -22.22 -2.94
CA PHE A 17 -14.56 -22.28 -2.66
C PHE A 17 -13.72 -21.71 -3.82
N TYR A 18 -13.98 -22.12 -5.06
CA TYR A 18 -13.23 -21.66 -6.23
C TYR A 18 -13.47 -20.18 -6.53
N VAL A 19 -14.71 -19.70 -6.32
CA VAL A 19 -15.06 -18.29 -6.51
C VAL A 19 -14.34 -17.43 -5.49
N TRP A 20 -14.43 -17.77 -4.20
CA TRP A 20 -13.77 -17.02 -3.14
C TRP A 20 -12.25 -17.05 -3.24
N LEU A 21 -11.66 -18.14 -3.72
CA LEU A 21 -10.22 -18.23 -3.94
C LEU A 21 -9.77 -17.35 -5.12
N SER A 22 -10.58 -17.28 -6.18
CA SER A 22 -10.33 -16.38 -7.33
C SER A 22 -10.50 -14.91 -6.94
N PHE A 23 -11.58 -14.56 -6.23
CA PHE A 23 -11.80 -13.20 -5.73
C PHE A 23 -10.76 -12.81 -4.67
N GLY A 24 -10.43 -13.73 -3.77
CA GLY A 24 -9.44 -13.54 -2.73
C GLY A 24 -8.04 -13.35 -3.32
N SER A 25 -7.63 -14.15 -4.30
CA SER A 25 -6.35 -13.98 -4.99
C SER A 25 -6.27 -12.65 -5.74
N CYS A 26 -7.32 -12.25 -6.44
CA CYS A 26 -7.40 -10.93 -7.07
C CYS A 26 -7.28 -9.80 -6.05
N ALA A 27 -8.04 -9.86 -4.95
CA ALA A 27 -7.98 -8.89 -3.86
C ALA A 27 -6.58 -8.83 -3.23
N LEU A 28 -5.90 -9.97 -3.07
CA LEU A 28 -4.55 -10.06 -2.51
C LEU A 28 -3.53 -9.39 -3.44
N ILE A 29 -3.64 -9.61 -4.75
CA ILE A 29 -2.79 -8.94 -5.76
C ILE A 29 -3.01 -7.43 -5.71
N LEU A 30 -4.27 -6.97 -5.72
CA LEU A 30 -4.61 -5.56 -5.63
C LEU A 30 -4.10 -4.92 -4.33
N ALA A 31 -4.25 -5.62 -3.20
CA ALA A 31 -3.72 -5.17 -1.92
C ALA A 31 -2.18 -5.07 -1.95
N GLY A 32 -1.50 -6.04 -2.57
CA GLY A 32 -0.05 -6.02 -2.76
C GLY A 32 0.41 -4.80 -3.56
N ILE A 33 -0.27 -4.50 -4.67
CA ILE A 33 0.01 -3.31 -5.50
C ILE A 33 -0.25 -2.02 -4.72
N LEU A 34 -1.36 -1.95 -3.98
CA LEU A 34 -1.72 -0.77 -3.18
C LEU A 34 -0.66 -0.51 -2.10
N VAL A 35 -0.27 -1.55 -1.36
CA VAL A 35 0.77 -1.47 -0.34
C VAL A 35 2.11 -1.06 -0.94
N GLY A 36 2.50 -1.67 -2.07
CA GLY A 36 3.70 -1.29 -2.82
C GLY A 36 3.70 0.18 -3.23
N SER A 37 2.59 0.65 -3.81
CA SER A 37 2.41 2.05 -4.22
C SER A 37 2.53 3.03 -3.06
N ILE A 38 1.92 2.73 -1.91
CA ILE A 38 2.03 3.56 -0.70
C ILE A 38 3.47 3.56 -0.17
N MET A 39 4.14 2.40 -0.17
CA MET A 39 5.53 2.28 0.28
C MET A 39 6.50 3.04 -0.63
N ASP A 40 6.31 2.98 -1.94
CA ASP A 40 7.17 3.68 -2.90
C ASP A 40 6.97 5.20 -2.82
N GLY A 41 5.74 5.66 -2.65
CA GLY A 41 5.45 7.06 -2.35
C GLY A 41 6.14 7.55 -1.06
N LYS A 42 6.25 6.68 -0.04
CA LYS A 42 7.00 7.00 1.20
C LYS A 42 8.50 7.02 0.99
N LYS A 43 9.06 6.08 0.22
CA LYS A 43 10.50 6.03 -0.10
C LYS A 43 10.94 7.28 -0.85
N LEU A 44 10.16 7.71 -1.85
CA LEU A 44 10.47 8.91 -2.62
C LEU A 44 10.46 10.16 -1.73
N LYS A 45 9.47 10.30 -0.85
CA LYS A 45 9.39 11.41 0.12
C LYS A 45 10.56 11.38 1.11
N GLN A 46 10.96 10.20 1.59
CA GLN A 46 12.10 10.07 2.49
C GLN A 46 13.42 10.47 1.82
N ALA A 47 13.64 10.06 0.56
CA ALA A 47 14.82 10.43 -0.20
C ALA A 47 14.91 11.95 -0.39
N VAL A 48 13.80 12.61 -0.75
CA VAL A 48 13.75 14.08 -0.87
C VAL A 48 14.02 14.76 0.49
N LYS A 49 13.42 14.25 1.58
CA LYS A 49 13.61 14.83 2.92
C LYS A 49 15.07 14.73 3.39
N ALA A 50 15.76 13.64 3.05
CA ALA A 50 17.17 13.45 3.37
C ALA A 50 18.07 14.44 2.60
N GLN A 51 17.79 14.71 1.32
CA GLN A 51 18.50 15.73 0.55
C GLN A 51 18.27 17.14 1.11
N MET A 52 17.01 17.52 1.37
CA MET A 52 16.70 18.83 1.95
C MET A 52 17.38 19.05 3.30
N ALA A 53 17.45 18.02 4.15
CA ALA A 53 18.13 18.13 5.44
C ALA A 53 19.64 18.40 5.29
N ARG A 54 20.27 17.90 4.22
CA ARG A 54 21.69 18.14 3.93
C ARG A 54 21.92 19.55 3.42
N GLU A 55 21.07 20.03 2.50
CA GLU A 55 21.14 21.39 1.98
C GLU A 55 20.90 22.45 3.07
N ALA A 56 19.94 22.21 3.97
CA ALA A 56 19.65 23.10 5.10
C ALA A 56 20.86 23.28 6.04
N ARG A 57 21.64 22.22 6.27
CA ARG A 57 22.86 22.28 7.08
C ARG A 57 23.95 23.11 6.42
N ILE A 58 24.14 22.95 5.11
CA ILE A 58 25.14 23.71 4.34
C ILE A 58 24.75 25.20 4.29
N LYS A 59 23.46 25.51 4.12
CA LYS A 59 22.97 26.89 4.17
C LYS A 59 23.24 27.55 5.53
N LYS A 60 22.92 26.86 6.63
CA LYS A 60 23.20 27.38 7.99
C LYS A 60 24.68 27.63 8.23
N ALA A 61 25.55 26.70 7.84
CA ALA A 61 26.99 26.88 7.97
C ALA A 61 27.51 28.07 7.13
N LYS A 62 26.93 28.30 5.94
CA LYS A 62 27.25 29.47 5.12
C LYS A 62 26.77 30.79 5.74
N GLU A 63 25.58 30.82 6.34
CA GLU A 63 25.07 31.99 7.06
C GLU A 63 25.90 32.31 8.30
N GLU A 64 26.26 31.31 9.11
CA GLU A 64 27.13 31.48 10.28
C GLU A 64 28.54 31.92 9.90
N SER A 65 29.08 31.50 8.74
CA SER A 65 30.39 31.96 8.26
C SER A 65 30.39 33.37 7.65
N ARG A 66 29.20 33.93 7.40
CA ARG A 66 29.04 35.25 6.74
C ARG A 66 28.63 36.36 7.74
N ALA A 67 28.22 35.99 8.96
CA ALA A 67 28.03 36.89 10.09
C ALA A 67 29.36 37.14 10.80
#